data_AF-A0A937DQA1-F1
#
_entry.id   AF-A0A937DQA1-F1
#
_cell.length_a   1.000
_cell.length_b   1.000
_cell.length_c   1.000
_cell.angle_alpha   90.00
_cell.angle_beta   90.00
_cell.angle_gamma   90.00
#
_symmetry.space_group_name_H-M   'P 1'
#
loop_
_entity.id
_entity.type
_entity.pdbx_description
1 polymer ?
#
loop_
_entity_poly.entity_id
_entity_poly.type
_entity_poly.pdbx_seq_one_letter_code
_entity_poly.pdbx_strand_id
1 'polypeptide(L)'
;MASIRINGVPEPPAPTAPAHEPWPDDDPVSIRADELFARRLDTEFSAGVRTLLHDPETGLSSLSGEAALEAVAGVYPALEALKQRTLADAVGPRQKALLAPLIDTRLDWAASTIGRLAERATVEVDDLSVAERLAGLPPPCRRRLSKVRSIRP
;
A
#
# COMPACT_ATOMS: atom_id res chain seq x y z
N MET A 1 55.21 -29.98 12.26
CA MET A 1 54.61 -28.64 12.40
C MET A 1 54.14 -28.18 11.04
N ALA A 2 52.84 -28.31 10.74
CA ALA A 2 52.25 -27.87 9.47
C ALA A 2 51.41 -26.62 9.73
N SER A 3 51.79 -25.50 9.12
CA SER A 3 51.00 -24.26 9.12
C SER A 3 49.94 -24.34 8.02
N ILE A 4 48.67 -24.24 8.42
CA ILE A 4 47.53 -24.11 7.49
C ILE A 4 47.43 -22.63 7.10
N ARG A 5 47.62 -22.33 5.81
CA ARG A 5 47.25 -21.04 5.21
C ARG A 5 45.77 -21.11 4.81
N ILE A 6 44.94 -20.27 5.41
CA ILE A 6 43.56 -20.04 4.97
C ILE A 6 43.64 -19.09 3.78
N ASN A 7 43.52 -19.62 2.56
CA ASN A 7 43.32 -18.82 1.36
C ASN A 7 41.87 -18.34 1.34
N GLY A 8 41.70 -17.03 1.15
CA GLY A 8 40.41 -16.37 1.06
C GLY A 8 39.53 -16.98 -0.03
N VAL A 9 38.27 -17.21 0.33
CA VAL A 9 37.20 -17.56 -0.60
C VAL A 9 36.93 -16.32 -1.46
N PRO A 10 37.02 -16.41 -2.80
CA PRO A 10 36.58 -15.30 -3.65
C PRO A 10 35.06 -15.14 -3.52
N GLU A 11 34.65 -13.94 -3.12
CA GLU A 11 33.26 -13.50 -3.12
C GLU A 11 32.68 -13.65 -4.54
N PRO A 12 31.47 -14.24 -4.71
CA PRO A 12 30.87 -14.34 -6.02
C PRO A 12 30.64 -12.93 -6.58
N PRO A 13 30.90 -12.68 -7.88
CA PRO A 13 30.58 -11.40 -8.48
C PRO A 13 29.09 -11.12 -8.27
N ALA A 14 28.78 -9.91 -7.78
CA ALA A 14 27.40 -9.44 -7.70
C ALA A 14 26.70 -9.68 -9.04
N PRO A 15 25.43 -10.11 -9.05
CA PRO A 15 24.71 -10.29 -10.29
C PRO A 15 24.67 -8.96 -11.02
N THR A 16 25.44 -8.86 -12.12
CA THR A 16 25.37 -7.74 -13.04
C THR A 16 23.94 -7.69 -13.54
N ALA A 17 23.18 -6.69 -13.10
CA ALA A 17 21.88 -6.39 -13.68
C ALA A 17 22.06 -6.37 -15.21
N PRO A 18 21.16 -6.99 -16.00
CA PRO A 18 21.31 -7.01 -17.44
C PRO A 18 21.51 -5.58 -17.91
N ALA A 19 22.58 -5.35 -18.68
CA ALA A 19 22.80 -4.06 -19.31
C ALA A 19 21.54 -3.74 -20.11
N HIS A 20 20.81 -2.70 -19.71
CA HIS A 20 19.72 -2.18 -20.50
C HIS A 20 20.32 -1.80 -21.86
N GLU A 21 19.93 -2.50 -22.92
CA GLU A 21 20.32 -2.11 -24.28
C GLU A 21 19.92 -0.65 -24.48
N PRO A 22 20.85 0.22 -24.94
CA PRO A 22 20.52 1.59 -25.30
C PRO A 22 19.39 1.58 -26.33
N TRP A 23 18.35 2.35 -26.08
CA TRP A 23 17.21 2.37 -26.98
C TRP A 23 17.60 3.11 -28.27
N PRO A 24 17.07 2.70 -29.43
CA PRO A 24 17.55 3.17 -30.73
C PRO A 24 17.44 4.70 -30.97
N ASP A 25 16.69 5.44 -30.15
CA ASP A 25 16.53 6.91 -30.20
C ASP A 25 16.88 7.58 -28.85
N ASP A 26 18.07 7.29 -28.32
CA ASP A 26 18.61 7.86 -27.06
C ASP A 26 19.18 9.29 -27.23
N ASP A 27 18.45 10.18 -27.91
CA ASP A 27 18.76 11.62 -27.82
C ASP A 27 18.36 12.14 -26.42
N PRO A 28 19.20 12.89 -25.69
CA PRO A 28 18.87 13.37 -24.35
C PRO A 28 17.52 14.12 -24.24
N VAL A 29 17.05 14.74 -25.34
CA VAL A 29 15.75 15.41 -25.39
C VAL A 29 14.59 14.40 -25.34
N SER A 30 14.68 13.27 -26.05
CA SER A 30 13.63 12.24 -26.07
C SER A 30 13.54 11.52 -24.72
N ILE A 31 14.69 11.21 -24.11
CA ILE A 31 14.77 10.60 -22.77
C ILE A 31 14.12 11.53 -21.75
N ARG A 32 14.45 12.82 -21.79
CA ARG A 32 13.88 13.80 -20.86
C ARG A 32 12.37 13.97 -21.04
N ALA A 33 11.90 13.95 -22.29
CA ALA A 33 10.47 14.01 -22.57
C ALA A 33 9.72 12.79 -21.98
N ASP A 34 10.27 11.59 -22.15
CA ASP A 34 9.71 10.36 -21.59
C ASP A 34 9.68 10.35 -20.05
N GLU A 35 10.72 10.86 -19.40
CA GLU A 35 10.75 11.03 -17.94
C GLU A 35 9.67 12.00 -17.43
N LEU A 36 9.56 13.17 -18.07
CA LEU A 36 8.57 14.17 -17.69
C LEU A 36 7.15 13.64 -17.90
N PHE A 37 6.94 12.88 -18.98
CA PHE A 37 5.67 12.21 -19.25
C PHE A 37 5.35 11.14 -18.19
N ALA A 38 6.30 10.28 -17.84
CA ALA A 38 6.12 9.28 -16.78
C ALA A 38 5.81 9.92 -15.42
N ARG A 39 6.48 11.03 -15.07
CA ARG A 39 6.19 11.79 -13.84
C ARG A 39 4.80 12.41 -13.82
N ARG A 40 4.34 12.89 -14.98
CA ARG A 40 2.98 13.41 -15.11
C ARG A 40 1.96 12.30 -14.85
N LEU A 41 2.13 11.13 -15.48
CA LEU A 41 1.25 9.98 -15.25
C LEU A 41 1.31 9.48 -13.81
N ASP A 42 2.48 9.44 -13.15
CA ASP A 42 2.59 9.13 -11.71
C ASP A 42 1.79 10.13 -10.86
N THR A 43 1.82 11.42 -11.21
CA THR A 43 1.07 12.45 -10.47
C THR A 43 -0.44 12.24 -10.59
N GLU A 44 -0.92 11.98 -11.80
CA GLU A 44 -2.33 11.71 -12.09
C GLU A 44 -2.79 10.40 -11.41
N PHE A 45 -1.99 9.33 -11.49
CA PHE A 45 -2.22 8.07 -10.80
C PHE A 45 -2.30 8.27 -9.28
N SER A 46 -1.32 8.96 -8.71
CA SER A 46 -1.25 9.25 -7.28
C SER A 46 -2.44 10.06 -6.79
N ALA A 47 -2.97 10.98 -7.61
CA ALA A 47 -4.20 11.70 -7.30
C ALA A 47 -5.40 10.76 -7.29
N GLY A 48 -5.54 9.89 -8.29
CA GLY A 48 -6.61 8.88 -8.35
C GLY A 48 -6.60 7.92 -7.16
N VAL A 49 -5.42 7.42 -6.77
CA VAL A 49 -5.28 6.57 -5.57
C VAL A 49 -5.70 7.35 -4.31
N ARG A 50 -5.28 8.61 -4.16
CA ARG A 50 -5.70 9.44 -3.02
C ARG A 50 -7.20 9.67 -2.98
N THR A 51 -7.85 9.93 -4.12
CA THR A 51 -9.31 10.06 -4.17
C THR A 51 -9.99 8.78 -3.70
N LEU A 52 -9.57 7.61 -4.20
CA LEU A 52 -10.16 6.33 -3.79
C LEU A 52 -10.03 6.06 -2.28
N LEU A 53 -8.92 6.46 -1.67
CA LEU A 53 -8.65 6.15 -0.26
C LEU A 53 -9.09 7.25 0.72
N HIS A 54 -8.99 8.51 0.31
CA HIS A 54 -9.01 9.67 1.21
C HIS A 54 -9.94 10.79 0.77
N ASP A 55 -10.73 10.61 -0.30
CA ASP A 55 -11.82 11.53 -0.57
C ASP A 55 -12.78 11.57 0.65
N PRO A 56 -13.12 12.77 1.17
CA PRO A 56 -13.89 12.88 2.40
C PRO A 56 -15.33 12.43 2.27
N GLU A 57 -15.90 12.41 1.06
CA GLU A 57 -17.29 12.03 0.84
C GLU A 57 -17.41 10.57 0.42
N THR A 58 -16.46 10.09 -0.39
CA THR A 58 -16.58 8.80 -1.12
C THR A 58 -15.39 7.86 -0.92
N GLY A 59 -14.29 8.34 -0.34
CA GLY A 59 -13.08 7.55 -0.15
C GLY A 59 -13.22 6.54 0.97
N LEU A 60 -12.42 5.46 0.92
CA LEU A 60 -12.49 4.39 1.93
C LEU A 60 -12.37 4.92 3.38
N SER A 61 -11.56 5.96 3.60
CA SER A 61 -11.37 6.53 4.95
C SER A 61 -12.57 7.33 5.49
N SER A 62 -13.56 7.66 4.66
CA SER A 62 -14.81 8.29 5.13
C SER A 62 -15.79 7.27 5.75
N LEU A 63 -15.55 5.97 5.51
CA LEU A 63 -16.39 4.88 5.99
C LEU A 63 -15.90 4.35 7.36
N SER A 64 -16.78 3.64 8.07
CA SER A 64 -16.52 3.05 9.38
C SER A 64 -17.16 1.67 9.50
N GLY A 65 -16.66 0.86 10.44
CA GLY A 65 -17.22 -0.45 10.77
C GLY A 65 -17.44 -1.36 9.55
N GLU A 66 -18.60 -2.02 9.49
CA GLU A 66 -18.95 -2.98 8.43
C GLU A 66 -18.94 -2.36 7.03
N ALA A 67 -19.38 -1.10 6.89
CA ALA A 67 -19.40 -0.41 5.60
C ALA A 67 -17.98 -0.22 5.03
N ALA A 68 -17.01 0.08 5.90
CA ALA A 68 -15.60 0.14 5.50
C ALA A 68 -15.08 -1.25 5.08
N LEU A 69 -15.40 -2.31 5.84
CA LEU A 69 -14.96 -3.66 5.52
C LEU A 69 -15.54 -4.18 4.20
N GLU A 70 -16.81 -3.90 3.91
CA GLU A 70 -17.43 -4.23 2.63
C GLU A 70 -16.75 -3.47 1.47
N ALA A 71 -16.48 -2.17 1.67
CA ALA A 71 -15.86 -1.34 0.65
C ALA A 71 -14.41 -1.74 0.33
N VAL A 72 -13.65 -2.30 1.27
CA VAL A 72 -12.27 -2.80 1.04
C VAL A 72 -12.22 -3.76 -0.16
N ALA A 73 -13.21 -4.64 -0.29
CA ALA A 73 -13.27 -5.59 -1.41
C ALA A 73 -13.44 -4.91 -2.78
N GLY A 74 -14.11 -3.75 -2.81
CA GLY A 74 -14.32 -2.95 -4.03
C GLY A 74 -13.12 -2.06 -4.41
N VAL A 75 -12.26 -1.72 -3.44
CA VAL A 75 -11.11 -0.82 -3.67
C VAL A 75 -10.01 -1.48 -4.49
N TYR A 76 -9.70 -2.76 -4.25
CA TYR A 76 -8.64 -3.45 -5.02
C TYR A 76 -8.94 -3.53 -6.53
N PRO A 77 -10.15 -3.93 -6.98
CA PRO A 77 -10.52 -3.83 -8.39
C PRO A 77 -10.44 -2.40 -8.97
N ALA A 78 -10.81 -1.38 -8.17
CA ALA A 78 -10.72 0.01 -8.61
C ALA A 78 -9.27 0.48 -8.81
N LEU A 79 -8.36 0.07 -7.92
CA LEU A 79 -6.93 0.32 -8.04
C LEU A 79 -6.32 -0.38 -9.26
N GLU A 80 -6.71 -1.63 -9.51
CA GLU A 80 -6.25 -2.38 -10.69
C GLU A 80 -6.74 -1.73 -11.98
N ALA A 81 -8.01 -1.33 -12.03
CA ALA A 81 -8.54 -0.61 -13.19
C ALA A 81 -7.82 0.74 -13.40
N LEU A 82 -7.47 1.45 -12.33
CA LEU A 82 -6.68 2.68 -12.41
C LEU A 82 -5.27 2.41 -12.94
N LYS A 83 -4.61 1.33 -12.48
CA LYS A 83 -3.29 0.90 -12.99
C LYS A 83 -3.37 0.64 -14.49
N GLN A 84 -4.33 -0.15 -14.93
CA GLN A 84 -4.45 -0.55 -16.34
C GLN A 84 -4.70 0.66 -17.25
N ARG A 85 -5.57 1.61 -16.85
CA ARG A 85 -5.78 2.85 -17.61
C ARG A 85 -4.50 3.68 -17.71
N THR A 86 -3.80 3.87 -16.59
CA THR A 86 -2.57 4.68 -16.56
C THR A 86 -1.45 4.06 -17.41
N LEU A 87 -1.32 2.73 -17.40
CA LEU A 87 -0.36 2.03 -18.25
C LEU A 87 -0.75 2.02 -19.73
N ALA A 88 -2.04 2.10 -20.05
CA ALA A 88 -2.52 2.22 -21.43
C ALA A 88 -2.18 3.60 -22.03
N ASP A 89 -2.12 4.65 -21.21
CA ASP A 89 -1.73 6.00 -21.64
C ASP A 89 -0.22 6.13 -21.94
N ALA A 90 0.60 5.19 -21.47
CA ALA A 90 2.01 5.11 -21.82
C ALA A 90 2.19 4.56 -23.24
N VAL A 91 2.57 5.44 -24.18
CA VAL A 91 2.66 5.14 -25.62
C VAL A 91 3.86 4.25 -25.95
N GLY A 92 4.99 4.46 -25.25
CA GLY A 92 6.27 3.79 -25.56
C GLY A 92 6.71 2.73 -24.53
N PRO A 93 7.51 1.72 -24.94
CA PRO A 93 8.09 0.73 -24.03
C PRO A 93 8.95 1.37 -22.93
N ARG A 94 9.73 2.40 -23.27
CA ARG A 94 10.55 3.15 -22.32
C ARG A 94 9.71 3.87 -21.27
N GLN A 95 8.64 4.54 -21.69
CA GLN A 95 7.71 5.20 -20.77
C GLN A 95 7.07 4.20 -19.81
N LYS A 96 6.65 3.03 -20.31
CA LYS A 96 6.13 1.94 -19.47
C LYS A 96 7.17 1.44 -18.47
N ALA A 97 8.42 1.26 -18.90
CA ALA A 97 9.51 0.83 -18.02
C ALA A 97 9.83 1.87 -16.92
N LEU A 98 9.72 3.16 -17.22
CA LEU A 98 9.89 4.24 -16.24
C LEU A 98 8.69 4.36 -15.28
N LEU A 99 7.47 4.17 -15.79
CA LEU A 99 6.23 4.37 -15.06
C LEU A 99 5.87 3.19 -14.15
N ALA A 100 6.09 1.94 -14.60
CA ALA A 100 5.74 0.74 -13.85
C ALA A 100 6.26 0.73 -12.39
N PRO A 101 7.56 0.97 -12.11
CA PRO A 101 8.06 0.95 -10.74
C PRO A 101 7.46 2.08 -9.87
N LEU A 102 7.08 3.22 -10.47
CA LEU A 102 6.40 4.29 -9.74
C LEU A 102 4.99 3.85 -9.35
N ILE A 103 4.23 3.28 -10.28
CA ILE A 103 2.88 2.74 -10.02
C ILE A 103 2.94 1.66 -8.93
N ASP A 104 3.88 0.72 -9.02
CA ASP A 104 3.99 -0.36 -8.03
C ASP A 104 4.29 0.20 -6.62
N THR A 105 5.18 1.19 -6.51
CA THR A 105 5.45 1.91 -5.23
C THR A 105 4.18 2.55 -4.66
N ARG A 106 3.33 3.13 -5.51
CA ARG A 106 2.06 3.75 -5.08
C ARG A 106 1.03 2.71 -4.67
N LEU A 107 0.99 1.57 -5.34
CA LEU A 107 0.11 0.46 -4.98
C LEU A 107 0.51 -0.20 -3.66
N ASP A 108 1.81 -0.34 -3.38
CA ASP A 108 2.30 -0.84 -2.10
C ASP A 108 1.90 0.10 -0.94
N TRP A 109 2.02 1.41 -1.16
CA TRP A 109 1.53 2.41 -0.21
C TRP A 109 0.01 2.32 -0.03
N ALA A 110 -0.75 2.15 -1.12
CA ALA A 110 -2.20 2.01 -1.09
C ALA A 110 -2.62 0.75 -0.30
N ALA A 111 -2.01 -0.39 -0.58
CA ALA A 111 -2.26 -1.65 0.10
C ALA A 111 -1.99 -1.53 1.61
N SER A 112 -0.88 -0.90 1.99
CA SER A 112 -0.54 -0.63 3.40
C SER A 112 -1.60 0.26 4.07
N THR A 113 -2.15 1.23 3.34
CA THR A 113 -3.17 2.15 3.85
C THR A 113 -4.52 1.46 4.00
N ILE A 114 -4.93 0.66 3.01
CA ILE A 114 -6.13 -0.17 3.07
C ILE A 114 -6.07 -1.11 4.27
N GLY A 115 -4.93 -1.77 4.50
CA GLY A 115 -4.74 -2.65 5.66
C GLY A 115 -5.00 -1.94 6.99
N ARG A 116 -4.48 -0.72 7.18
CA ARG A 116 -4.74 0.07 8.39
C ARG A 116 -6.21 0.49 8.53
N LEU A 117 -6.88 0.84 7.43
CA LEU A 117 -8.30 1.19 7.43
C LEU A 117 -9.18 -0.02 7.76
N ALA A 118 -8.85 -1.19 7.20
CA ALA A 118 -9.54 -2.44 7.50
C ALA A 118 -9.34 -2.89 8.96
N GLU A 119 -8.13 -2.73 9.50
CA GLU A 119 -7.83 -3.01 10.91
C GLU A 119 -8.68 -2.12 11.83
N ARG A 120 -8.69 -0.80 11.56
CA ARG A 120 -9.53 0.14 12.30
C ARG A 120 -11.01 -0.27 12.25
N ALA A 121 -11.53 -0.56 11.05
CA ALA A 121 -12.93 -0.94 10.88
C ALA A 121 -13.26 -2.24 11.63
N THR A 122 -12.36 -3.22 11.63
CA THR A 122 -12.51 -4.47 12.41
C THR A 122 -12.62 -4.17 13.91
N VAL A 123 -11.76 -3.31 14.45
CA VAL A 123 -11.81 -2.92 15.86
C VAL A 123 -13.13 -2.23 16.19
N GLU A 124 -13.63 -1.35 15.33
CA GLU A 124 -14.91 -0.67 15.52
C GLU A 124 -16.09 -1.67 15.57
N VAL A 125 -16.11 -2.66 14.68
CA VAL A 125 -17.11 -3.75 14.68
C VAL A 125 -17.02 -4.59 15.95
N ASP A 126 -15.83 -4.98 16.36
CA ASP A 126 -15.61 -5.77 17.57
C ASP A 126 -16.07 -5.03 18.83
N ASP A 127 -15.72 -3.74 18.94
CA ASP A 127 -16.12 -2.89 20.07
C ASP A 127 -17.65 -2.73 20.14
N LEU A 128 -18.31 -2.54 18.99
CA LEU A 128 -19.77 -2.49 18.89
C LEU A 128 -20.38 -3.81 19.35
N SER A 129 -19.87 -4.95 18.86
CA SER A 129 -20.34 -6.28 19.23
C SER A 129 -20.21 -6.55 20.74
N VAL A 130 -19.10 -6.12 21.35
CA VAL A 130 -18.90 -6.22 22.80
C VAL A 130 -19.88 -5.33 23.56
N ALA A 131 -20.07 -4.09 23.11
CA ALA A 131 -21.00 -3.15 23.74
C ALA A 131 -22.44 -3.67 23.71
N GLU A 132 -22.89 -4.24 22.60
CA GLU A 132 -24.20 -4.88 22.46
C GLU A 132 -24.39 -6.06 23.41
N ARG A 133 -23.39 -6.94 23.52
CA ARG A 133 -23.44 -8.06 24.49
C ARG A 133 -23.54 -7.56 25.92
N LEU A 134 -22.81 -6.50 26.30
CA LEU A 134 -22.89 -5.90 27.63
C LEU A 134 -24.20 -5.15 27.88
N ALA A 135 -24.84 -4.63 26.83
CA ALA A 135 -26.17 -4.04 26.86
C ALA A 135 -27.24 -5.06 27.23
N GLY A 136 -27.14 -6.28 26.72
CA GLY A 136 -28.05 -7.39 27.02
C GLY A 136 -27.89 -8.03 28.41
N LEU A 137 -26.86 -7.68 29.19
CA LEU A 137 -26.63 -8.26 30.51
C LEU A 137 -27.50 -7.60 31.60
N PRO A 138 -28.14 -8.38 32.49
CA PRO A 138 -28.92 -7.84 33.59
C PRO A 138 -28.05 -7.04 34.60
N PRO A 139 -28.65 -6.07 35.31
CA PRO A 139 -27.93 -5.04 36.07
C PRO A 139 -27.05 -5.46 37.27
N PRO A 140 -27.08 -6.67 37.89
CA PRO A 140 -26.16 -6.92 39.01
C PRO A 140 -24.69 -7.14 38.59
N CYS A 141 -24.38 -7.40 37.32
CA CYS A 141 -22.99 -7.66 36.88
C CYS A 141 -22.18 -6.39 36.49
N ARG A 142 -22.83 -5.25 36.21
CA ARG A 142 -22.14 -4.02 35.75
C ARG A 142 -21.27 -3.32 36.79
N ARG A 143 -21.49 -3.56 38.09
CA ARG A 143 -20.76 -2.88 39.19
C ARG A 143 -19.47 -3.56 39.66
N ARG A 144 -19.15 -4.79 39.23
CA ARG A 144 -17.96 -5.52 39.72
C ARG A 144 -16.69 -5.29 38.90
N LEU A 145 -16.76 -4.76 37.69
CA LEU A 145 -15.59 -4.57 36.82
C LEU A 145 -14.87 -3.22 37.02
N SER A 146 -15.52 -2.23 37.64
CA SER A 146 -14.91 -0.93 37.97
C SER A 146 -13.98 -0.96 39.20
N LYS A 147 -13.91 -2.08 39.92
CA LYS A 147 -13.10 -2.19 41.15
C LYS A 147 -11.73 -2.87 40.97
N VAL A 148 -11.43 -3.41 39.78
CA VAL A 148 -10.17 -4.14 39.53
C VAL A 148 -9.03 -3.23 39.05
N ARG A 149 -9.29 -1.96 38.69
CA ARG A 149 -8.25 -1.00 38.26
C ARG A 149 -7.62 -0.15 39.38
N SER A 150 -7.93 -0.42 40.65
CA SER A 150 -7.45 0.38 41.80
C SER A 150 -6.64 -0.42 42.82
N ILE A 151 -5.83 -1.38 42.39
CA ILE A 151 -4.78 -1.96 43.24
C ILE A 151 -3.51 -2.19 42.41
N ARG A 152 -2.65 -1.17 42.35
CA ARG A 152 -1.20 -1.35 42.36
C ARG A 152 -0.58 -0.27 43.27
N PRO A 153 0.29 -0.65 44.21
CA PRO A 153 1.10 0.28 44.99
C PRO A 153 2.15 0.99 44.12
#